data_AF-A0A820NCT2-F1
#
_entry.id   AF-A0A820NCT2-F1
#
_cell.length_a   1.000
_cell.length_b   1.000
_cell.length_c   1.000
_cell.angle_alpha   90.00
_cell.angle_beta   90.00
_cell.angle_gamma   90.00
#
_symmetry.space_group_name_H-M   'P 1'
#
loop_
_entity.id
_entity.type
_entity.pdbx_description
1 polymer ?
#
loop_
_entity_poly.entity_id
_entity_poly.type
_entity_poly.pdbx_seq_one_letter_code
_entity_poly.pdbx_strand_id
1 'polypeptide(L)'
;MLRGQTMHPKTRPLSCLSKNPRITADALSDKSGFDVYIPDLFNGDAIAPSFREGTPEVPGEQMSIGTKISFAGKFLTTLAPWLFRHRQAVTLPVVDKFFKTLRSKYGITRIQAVGYCFGGLYALLAGSKEHHLADAIVGCHVSLTNKTHYENLEVPVAFVCAQEDYQFTDALRAEAEQILSRKPEIPSKFLLTEGTLHGFAARPNPDNPVIMKAYKQANDFIVEWAKTHL
;
A
#
# COMPACT_ATOMS: atom_id res chain seq x y z
N MET A 1 -1.65 -13.57 -18.40
CA MET A 1 -2.36 -13.24 -17.16
C MET A 1 -3.02 -14.51 -16.66
N LEU A 2 -2.51 -15.08 -15.58
CA LEU A 2 -3.10 -16.27 -14.97
C LEU A 2 -4.36 -15.83 -14.24
N ARG A 3 -5.53 -16.25 -14.75
CA ARG A 3 -6.78 -16.25 -13.99
C ARG A 3 -6.55 -17.13 -12.76
N GLY A 4 -6.80 -16.61 -11.57
CA GLY A 4 -6.93 -17.42 -10.38
C GLY A 4 -8.14 -18.35 -10.55
N GLN A 5 -7.91 -19.57 -11.00
CA GLN A 5 -8.85 -20.68 -10.84
C GLN A 5 -8.44 -21.47 -9.61
N THR A 6 -9.10 -21.11 -8.50
CA THR A 6 -9.67 -21.99 -7.47
C THR A 6 -8.88 -23.23 -7.03
N MET A 7 -8.43 -23.20 -5.78
CA MET A 7 -8.66 -24.31 -4.84
C MET A 7 -9.20 -23.75 -3.52
N HIS A 8 -10.28 -24.37 -3.06
CA HIS A 8 -11.08 -24.01 -1.88
C HIS A 8 -10.29 -23.95 -0.55
N PRO A 9 -10.84 -23.25 0.47
CA PRO A 9 -10.14 -22.88 1.69
C PRO A 9 -10.33 -23.93 2.77
N LYS A 10 -9.22 -24.41 3.34
CA LYS A 10 -9.04 -24.79 4.74
C LYS A 10 -7.58 -25.21 4.90
N THR A 11 -6.92 -24.65 5.91
CA THR A 11 -5.53 -24.92 6.30
C THR A 11 -4.44 -24.47 5.31
N ARG A 12 -4.16 -23.16 5.23
CA ARG A 12 -2.78 -22.72 4.98
C ARG A 12 -2.18 -22.31 6.34
N PRO A 13 -1.05 -22.89 6.76
CA PRO A 13 -0.40 -22.53 8.01
C PRO A 13 0.02 -21.05 7.98
N LEU A 14 -0.06 -20.38 9.14
CA LEU A 14 0.24 -18.96 9.34
C LEU A 14 1.65 -18.53 8.86
N SER A 15 2.53 -19.48 8.54
CA SER A 15 3.88 -19.25 8.00
C SER A 15 3.93 -18.74 6.55
N CYS A 16 2.79 -18.67 5.83
CA CYS A 16 2.77 -18.20 4.44
C CYS A 16 2.62 -16.68 4.25
N LEU A 17 2.27 -15.92 5.29
CA LEU A 17 1.87 -14.51 5.19
C LEU A 17 2.99 -13.55 4.73
N SER A 18 4.27 -13.92 4.85
CA SER A 18 5.39 -12.98 4.69
C SER A 18 6.01 -12.87 3.29
N LYS A 19 5.51 -13.60 2.26
CA LYS A 19 6.26 -13.73 0.98
C LYS A 19 5.53 -13.35 -0.31
N ASN A 20 4.21 -13.19 -0.33
CA ASN A 20 3.48 -13.03 -1.60
C ASN A 20 2.37 -11.98 -1.52
N PRO A 21 2.40 -10.88 -2.29
CA PRO A 21 1.30 -9.91 -2.35
C PRO A 21 -0.02 -10.56 -2.78
N ARG A 22 0.01 -11.71 -3.48
CA ARG A 22 -1.19 -12.48 -3.84
C ARG A 22 -1.95 -13.01 -2.64
N ILE A 23 -1.29 -13.31 -1.52
CA ILE A 23 -1.98 -13.81 -0.31
C ILE A 23 -2.85 -12.70 0.30
N THR A 24 -2.34 -11.47 0.34
CA THR A 24 -3.13 -10.32 0.77
C THR A 24 -4.30 -10.10 -0.19
N ALA A 25 -4.09 -10.21 -1.51
CA ALA A 25 -5.19 -10.09 -2.47
C ALA A 25 -6.24 -11.20 -2.32
N ASP A 26 -5.84 -12.46 -2.17
CA ASP A 26 -6.75 -13.58 -1.91
C ASP A 26 -7.58 -13.29 -0.63
N ALA A 27 -6.93 -12.86 0.45
CA ALA A 27 -7.60 -12.53 1.71
C ALA A 27 -8.57 -11.34 1.59
N LEU A 28 -8.22 -10.31 0.82
CA LEU A 28 -9.10 -9.17 0.54
C LEU A 28 -10.29 -9.61 -0.32
N SER A 29 -10.06 -10.45 -1.34
CA SER A 29 -11.11 -10.98 -2.20
C SER A 29 -12.09 -11.84 -1.42
N ASP A 30 -11.59 -12.81 -0.65
CA ASP A 30 -12.40 -13.70 0.19
C ASP A 30 -13.28 -12.92 1.19
N LYS A 31 -12.73 -11.83 1.76
CA LYS A 31 -13.40 -11.05 2.82
C LYS A 31 -14.38 -10.01 2.29
N SER A 32 -14.10 -9.47 1.11
CA SER A 32 -14.92 -8.41 0.51
C SER A 32 -15.99 -8.95 -0.44
N GLY A 33 -15.72 -10.09 -1.09
CA GLY A 33 -16.50 -10.58 -2.23
C GLY A 33 -16.17 -9.85 -3.55
N PHE A 34 -15.23 -8.91 -3.56
CA PHE A 34 -14.78 -8.23 -4.78
C PHE A 34 -13.65 -9.01 -5.47
N ASP A 35 -13.59 -8.88 -6.80
CA ASP A 35 -12.41 -9.30 -7.55
C ASP A 35 -11.22 -8.41 -7.21
N VAL A 36 -10.08 -9.01 -6.84
CA VAL A 36 -8.85 -8.27 -6.53
C VAL A 36 -7.80 -8.54 -7.60
N TYR A 37 -7.33 -7.47 -8.24
CA TYR A 37 -6.32 -7.53 -9.29
C TYR A 37 -5.02 -6.89 -8.81
N ILE A 38 -3.89 -7.58 -9.02
CA ILE A 38 -2.55 -7.04 -8.74
C ILE A 38 -1.81 -6.82 -10.05
N PRO A 39 -1.50 -5.56 -10.44
CA PRO A 39 -0.60 -5.30 -11.56
C PRO A 39 0.85 -5.59 -11.18
N ASP A 40 1.63 -6.08 -12.15
CA ASP A 40 3.09 -6.08 -12.04
C ASP A 40 3.61 -4.68 -12.43
N LEU A 41 3.70 -3.80 -11.45
CA LEU A 41 4.20 -2.43 -11.63
C LEU A 41 5.67 -2.38 -12.03
N PHE A 42 6.42 -3.45 -11.77
CA PHE A 42 7.88 -3.49 -11.89
C PHE A 42 8.36 -4.29 -13.10
N ASN A 43 7.45 -4.90 -13.85
CA ASN A 43 7.79 -5.75 -15.00
C ASN A 43 8.85 -6.81 -14.64
N GLY A 44 8.64 -7.51 -13.53
CA GLY A 44 9.53 -8.55 -13.01
C GLY A 44 10.73 -8.05 -12.19
N ASP A 45 10.97 -6.73 -12.09
CA ASP A 45 12.11 -6.14 -11.37
C ASP A 45 11.74 -5.73 -9.94
N ALA A 46 11.02 -6.58 -9.19
CA ALA A 46 10.66 -6.29 -7.81
C ALA A 46 11.86 -6.40 -6.84
N ILE A 47 11.93 -5.55 -5.82
CA ILE A 47 12.96 -5.67 -4.76
C ILE A 47 12.78 -6.98 -3.99
N ALA A 48 13.88 -7.70 -3.80
CA ALA A 48 13.91 -8.95 -3.03
C ALA A 48 13.53 -8.73 -1.55
N PRO A 49 12.80 -9.67 -0.91
CA PRO A 49 12.43 -9.55 0.50
C PRO A 49 13.61 -9.34 1.47
N SER A 50 14.78 -9.87 1.14
CA SER A 50 16.03 -9.74 1.92
C SER A 50 16.52 -8.30 2.07
N PHE A 51 15.99 -7.36 1.30
CA PHE A 51 16.26 -5.94 1.47
C PHE A 51 15.95 -5.45 2.89
N ARG A 52 14.90 -5.99 3.52
CA ARG A 52 14.46 -5.62 4.87
C ARG A 52 15.06 -6.45 5.99
N GLU A 53 15.92 -7.42 5.69
CA GLU A 53 16.59 -8.19 6.74
C GLU A 53 17.43 -7.26 7.62
N GLY A 54 17.19 -7.36 8.93
CA GLY A 54 17.86 -6.57 9.97
C GLY A 54 17.21 -5.22 10.25
N THR A 55 16.08 -4.86 9.64
CA THR A 55 15.35 -3.64 10.03
C THR A 55 14.53 -3.86 11.31
N PRO A 56 14.33 -2.82 12.14
CA PRO A 56 13.45 -2.90 13.30
C PRO A 56 12.05 -3.39 12.93
N GLU A 57 11.43 -4.12 13.85
CA GLU A 57 10.07 -4.65 13.66
C GLU A 57 9.03 -3.90 14.48
N VAL A 58 9.43 -3.27 15.59
CA VAL A 58 8.56 -2.55 16.51
C VAL A 58 9.07 -1.14 16.82
N PRO A 59 8.16 -0.19 17.13
CA PRO A 59 8.51 1.14 17.59
C PRO A 59 9.51 1.15 18.76
N GLY A 60 10.42 2.13 18.77
CA GLY A 60 11.40 2.30 19.85
C GLY A 60 12.61 1.36 19.82
N GLU A 61 12.67 0.37 18.91
CA GLU A 61 13.84 -0.48 18.73
C GLU A 61 14.97 0.30 18.01
N GLN A 62 16.06 0.54 18.74
CA GLN A 62 17.22 1.26 18.20
C GLN A 62 18.04 0.32 17.30
N MET A 63 18.20 0.72 16.03
CA MET A 63 19.15 0.04 15.16
C MET A 63 20.58 0.17 15.69
N SER A 64 21.31 -0.96 15.72
CA SER A 64 22.76 -0.95 15.94
C SER A 64 23.46 -0.11 14.86
N ILE A 65 24.66 0.41 15.16
CA ILE A 65 25.46 1.18 14.18
C ILE A 65 25.74 0.33 12.93
N GLY A 66 26.07 -0.95 13.11
CA GLY A 66 26.30 -1.88 11.99
C GLY A 66 25.06 -2.07 11.12
N THR A 67 23.88 -2.16 11.73
CA THR A 67 22.59 -2.22 11.02
C THR A 67 22.32 -0.95 10.24
N LYS A 68 22.57 0.23 10.83
CA LYS A 68 22.42 1.52 10.15
C LYS A 68 23.34 1.63 8.93
N ILE A 69 24.61 1.23 9.06
CA ILE A 69 25.58 1.22 7.96
C ILE A 69 25.14 0.25 6.86
N SER A 70 24.72 -0.97 7.23
CA SER A 70 24.21 -1.98 6.29
C SER A 70 22.98 -1.46 5.53
N PHE A 71 22.02 -0.85 6.23
CA PHE A 71 20.84 -0.27 5.61
C PHE A 71 21.18 0.88 4.67
N ALA A 72 22.10 1.77 5.05
CA ALA A 72 22.59 2.84 4.18
C ALA A 72 23.27 2.27 2.91
N GLY A 73 24.08 1.22 3.06
CA GLY A 73 24.70 0.51 1.93
C GLY A 73 23.66 -0.13 1.01
N LYS A 74 22.68 -0.87 1.56
CA LYS A 74 21.55 -1.44 0.81
C LYS A 74 20.73 -0.35 0.12
N PHE A 75 20.50 0.78 0.79
CA PHE A 75 19.79 1.92 0.21
C PHE A 75 20.51 2.44 -1.04
N LEU A 76 21.81 2.73 -0.94
CA LEU A 76 22.61 3.29 -2.03
C LEU A 76 22.79 2.31 -3.19
N THR A 77 22.99 1.03 -2.91
CA THR A 77 23.31 0.02 -3.95
C THR A 77 22.06 -0.61 -4.57
N THR A 78 20.95 -0.67 -3.84
CA THR A 78 19.74 -1.39 -4.28
C THR A 78 18.55 -0.46 -4.42
N LEU A 79 18.13 0.21 -3.35
CA LEU A 79 16.86 0.96 -3.36
C LEU A 79 16.93 2.22 -4.24
N ALA A 80 18.00 3.01 -4.16
CA ALA A 80 18.13 4.24 -4.94
C ALA A 80 18.18 3.98 -6.47
N PRO A 81 19.02 3.06 -7.00
CA PRO A 81 18.97 2.70 -8.41
C PRO A 81 17.61 2.11 -8.84
N TRP A 82 16.97 1.34 -7.96
CA TRP A 82 15.64 0.81 -8.21
C TRP A 82 14.58 1.91 -8.31
N LEU A 83 14.58 2.88 -7.39
CA LEU A 83 13.68 4.04 -7.42
C LEU A 83 13.88 4.89 -8.68
N PHE A 84 15.10 4.99 -9.20
CA PHE A 84 15.37 5.67 -10.47
C PHE A 84 14.78 4.92 -11.67
N ARG A 85 14.95 3.59 -11.71
CA ARG A 85 14.39 2.73 -12.77
C ARG A 85 12.85 2.70 -12.74
N HIS A 86 12.26 2.79 -11.55
CA HIS A 86 10.80 2.79 -11.31
C HIS A 86 10.26 4.16 -10.91
N ARG A 87 10.92 5.24 -11.34
CA ARG A 87 10.44 6.60 -11.08
C ARG A 87 9.04 6.81 -11.66
N GLN A 88 8.32 7.81 -11.16
CA GLN A 88 6.92 8.08 -11.54
C GLN A 88 6.70 8.10 -13.06
N ALA A 89 7.58 8.74 -13.84
CA ALA A 89 7.48 8.79 -15.31
C ALA A 89 7.55 7.43 -16.02
N VAL A 90 8.09 6.39 -15.37
CA VAL A 90 8.16 5.01 -15.90
C VAL A 90 6.98 4.18 -15.43
N THR A 91 6.65 4.27 -14.13
CA THR A 91 5.66 3.40 -13.49
C THR A 91 4.22 3.86 -13.75
N LEU A 92 3.98 5.18 -13.77
CA LEU A 92 2.63 5.73 -13.95
C LEU A 92 1.96 5.27 -15.26
N PRO A 93 2.63 5.25 -16.43
CA PRO A 93 2.06 4.66 -17.64
C PRO A 93 1.61 3.20 -17.50
N VAL A 94 2.30 2.40 -16.67
CA VAL A 94 1.93 1.00 -16.40
C VAL A 94 0.63 0.95 -15.58
N VAL A 95 0.52 1.80 -14.56
CA VAL A 95 -0.69 1.98 -13.75
C VAL A 95 -1.86 2.42 -14.62
N ASP A 96 -1.68 3.48 -15.40
CA ASP A 96 -2.65 4.01 -16.36
C ASP A 96 -3.21 2.93 -17.28
N LYS A 97 -2.31 2.19 -17.94
CA LYS A 97 -2.66 1.10 -18.85
C LYS A 97 -3.45 0.01 -18.14
N PHE A 98 -3.09 -0.31 -16.91
CA PHE A 98 -3.78 -1.32 -16.12
C PHE A 98 -5.24 -0.92 -15.82
N PHE A 99 -5.49 0.27 -15.27
CA PHE A 99 -6.85 0.74 -15.00
C PHE A 99 -7.69 0.85 -16.27
N LYS A 100 -7.12 1.37 -17.37
CA LYS A 100 -7.79 1.44 -18.67
C LYS A 100 -8.14 0.04 -19.20
N THR A 101 -7.30 -0.96 -18.96
CA THR A 101 -7.57 -2.36 -19.33
C THR A 101 -8.71 -2.95 -18.50
N LEU A 102 -8.75 -2.69 -17.18
CA LEU A 102 -9.86 -3.13 -16.31
C LEU A 102 -11.21 -2.61 -16.82
N ARG A 103 -11.28 -1.32 -17.16
CA ARG A 103 -12.51 -0.71 -17.68
C ARG A 103 -12.87 -1.23 -19.08
N SER A 104 -11.95 -1.14 -20.03
CA SER A 104 -12.24 -1.43 -21.45
C SER A 104 -12.38 -2.93 -21.77
N LYS A 105 -11.56 -3.79 -21.18
CA LYS A 105 -11.52 -5.22 -21.51
C LYS A 105 -12.37 -6.07 -20.58
N TYR A 106 -12.44 -5.71 -19.31
CA TYR A 106 -13.17 -6.47 -18.30
C TYR A 106 -14.50 -5.84 -17.89
N GLY A 107 -14.83 -4.65 -18.43
CA GLY A 107 -16.12 -3.99 -18.19
C GLY A 107 -16.29 -3.50 -16.76
N ILE A 108 -15.20 -3.34 -15.99
CA ILE A 108 -15.27 -2.93 -14.59
C ILE A 108 -15.62 -1.43 -14.53
N THR A 109 -16.71 -1.11 -13.85
CA THR A 109 -17.26 0.26 -13.77
C THR A 109 -16.83 1.01 -12.52
N ARG A 110 -16.55 0.31 -11.42
CA ARG A 110 -16.14 0.87 -10.12
C ARG A 110 -14.86 0.21 -9.65
N ILE A 111 -13.84 0.99 -9.28
CA ILE A 111 -12.53 0.48 -8.88
C ILE A 111 -12.04 1.18 -7.62
N GLN A 112 -11.67 0.41 -6.58
CA GLN A 112 -10.89 0.92 -5.46
C GLN A 112 -9.40 0.64 -5.71
N ALA A 113 -8.56 1.68 -5.63
CA ALA A 113 -7.11 1.49 -5.64
C ALA A 113 -6.59 1.33 -4.21
N VAL A 114 -5.86 0.24 -3.94
CA VAL A 114 -5.17 0.04 -2.66
C VAL A 114 -3.66 0.04 -2.92
N GLY A 115 -2.94 0.98 -2.32
CA GLY A 115 -1.50 1.15 -2.50
C GLY A 115 -0.73 0.98 -1.21
N TYR A 116 0.37 0.23 -1.24
CA TYR A 116 1.24 -0.01 -0.09
C TYR A 116 2.63 0.58 -0.31
N CYS A 117 3.15 1.39 0.62
CA CYS A 117 4.49 2.00 0.51
C CYS A 117 4.63 2.77 -0.82
N PHE A 118 5.55 2.33 -1.69
CA PHE A 118 5.73 2.83 -3.05
C PHE A 118 4.43 2.83 -3.86
N GLY A 119 3.60 1.79 -3.73
CA GLY A 119 2.29 1.72 -4.39
C GLY A 119 1.28 2.75 -3.87
N GLY A 120 1.50 3.29 -2.66
CA GLY A 120 0.68 4.33 -2.05
C GLY A 120 0.64 5.61 -2.88
N LEU A 121 1.78 6.06 -3.41
CA LEU A 121 1.83 7.19 -4.34
C LEU A 121 0.89 6.99 -5.53
N TYR A 122 0.92 5.81 -6.15
CA TYR A 122 0.12 5.53 -7.33
C TYR A 122 -1.37 5.34 -7.02
N ALA A 123 -1.72 4.93 -5.80
CA ALA A 123 -3.11 4.99 -5.34
C ALA A 123 -3.58 6.44 -5.21
N LEU A 124 -2.77 7.34 -4.63
CA LEU A 124 -3.11 8.77 -4.57
C LEU A 124 -3.24 9.40 -5.96
N LEU A 125 -2.30 9.10 -6.86
CA LEU A 125 -2.38 9.55 -8.25
C LEU A 125 -3.63 9.00 -8.95
N ALA A 126 -3.99 7.73 -8.74
CA ALA A 126 -5.19 7.15 -9.33
C ALA A 126 -6.48 7.83 -8.85
N GLY A 127 -6.52 8.35 -7.63
CA GLY A 127 -7.65 9.12 -7.08
C GLY A 127 -7.52 10.64 -7.21
N SER A 128 -6.57 11.12 -8.01
CA SER A 128 -6.35 12.55 -8.22
C SER A 128 -7.18 13.08 -9.38
N LYS A 129 -7.47 14.39 -9.33
CA LYS A 129 -8.10 15.17 -10.41
C LYS A 129 -7.43 15.04 -11.77
N GLU A 130 -6.13 14.82 -11.78
CA GLU A 130 -5.37 14.73 -13.02
C GLU A 130 -5.62 13.41 -13.74
N HIS A 131 -5.73 12.30 -13.01
CA HIS A 131 -5.78 10.97 -13.62
C HIS A 131 -7.15 10.30 -13.55
N HIS A 132 -7.91 10.50 -12.47
CA HIS A 132 -9.26 9.97 -12.27
C HIS A 132 -9.41 8.50 -12.69
N LEU A 133 -8.51 7.64 -12.22
CA LEU A 133 -8.47 6.22 -12.59
C LEU A 133 -9.33 5.35 -11.67
N ALA A 134 -9.40 5.71 -10.39
CA ALA A 134 -10.09 4.98 -9.33
C ALA A 134 -11.27 5.78 -8.76
N ASP A 135 -12.30 5.09 -8.28
CA ASP A 135 -13.52 5.64 -7.69
C ASP A 135 -13.40 5.83 -6.17
N ALA A 136 -12.46 5.13 -5.54
CA ALA A 136 -12.09 5.25 -4.13
C ALA A 136 -10.64 4.77 -3.96
N ILE A 137 -9.94 5.25 -2.93
CA ILE A 137 -8.55 4.87 -2.71
C ILE A 137 -8.24 4.58 -1.25
N VAL A 138 -7.28 3.67 -1.01
CA VAL A 138 -6.66 3.44 0.30
C VAL A 138 -5.14 3.45 0.18
N GLY A 139 -4.48 4.39 0.86
CA GLY A 139 -3.03 4.48 0.96
C GLY A 139 -2.52 3.87 2.27
N CYS A 140 -1.78 2.76 2.19
CA CYS A 140 -1.17 2.10 3.34
C CYS A 140 0.30 2.50 3.47
N HIS A 141 0.67 3.12 4.60
CA HIS A 141 2.01 3.60 4.93
C HIS A 141 2.68 4.20 3.68
N VAL A 142 2.09 5.26 3.13
CA VAL A 142 2.43 5.80 1.82
C VAL A 142 3.89 6.28 1.76
N SER A 143 4.46 6.36 0.57
CA SER A 143 5.84 6.81 0.36
C SER A 143 5.93 7.68 -0.87
N LEU A 144 6.96 8.54 -0.93
CA LEU A 144 7.21 9.44 -2.06
C LEU A 144 6.07 10.43 -2.32
N THR A 145 5.31 10.77 -1.28
CA THR A 145 4.21 11.73 -1.35
C THR A 145 4.64 13.09 -0.81
N ASN A 146 3.86 14.10 -1.14
CA ASN A 146 4.03 15.48 -0.69
C ASN A 146 2.66 16.17 -0.70
N LYS A 147 2.61 17.42 -0.25
CA LYS A 147 1.41 18.25 -0.17
C LYS A 147 0.50 18.20 -1.42
N THR A 148 1.07 18.34 -2.61
CA THR A 148 0.28 18.46 -3.85
C THR A 148 -0.48 17.18 -4.17
N HIS A 149 0.04 16.02 -3.76
CA HIS A 149 -0.67 14.76 -3.91
C HIS A 149 -2.00 14.75 -3.13
N TYR A 150 -2.04 15.35 -1.93
CA TYR A 150 -3.25 15.42 -1.11
C TYR A 150 -4.20 16.53 -1.61
N GLU A 151 -3.63 17.67 -2.05
CA GLU A 151 -4.39 18.78 -2.64
C GLU A 151 -5.09 18.39 -3.95
N ASN A 152 -4.56 17.41 -4.69
CA ASN A 152 -5.15 16.97 -5.95
C ASN A 152 -6.15 15.81 -5.81
N LEU A 153 -6.35 15.23 -4.63
CA LEU A 153 -7.35 14.18 -4.42
C LEU A 153 -8.77 14.69 -4.66
N GLU A 154 -9.59 13.88 -5.34
CA GLU A 154 -10.98 14.20 -5.68
C GLU A 154 -11.97 13.05 -5.40
N VAL A 155 -11.49 11.89 -4.96
CA VAL A 155 -12.31 10.70 -4.67
C VAL A 155 -12.18 10.30 -3.20
N PRO A 156 -13.16 9.55 -2.64
CA PRO A 156 -13.06 9.02 -1.28
C PRO A 156 -11.69 8.39 -0.99
N VAL A 157 -11.00 8.92 0.02
CA VAL A 157 -9.62 8.52 0.37
C VAL A 157 -9.54 8.02 1.80
N ALA A 158 -8.87 6.90 2.00
CA ALA A 158 -8.49 6.48 3.34
C ALA A 158 -6.99 6.20 3.46
N PHE A 159 -6.45 6.37 4.67
CA PHE A 159 -5.05 6.10 4.98
C PHE A 159 -4.93 5.08 6.11
N VAL A 160 -4.04 4.12 5.92
CA VAL A 160 -3.60 3.20 6.97
C VAL A 160 -2.19 3.64 7.39
N CYS A 161 -2.07 4.20 8.58
CA CYS A 161 -0.89 4.90 9.08
C CYS A 161 -0.18 4.06 10.14
N ALA A 162 1.13 3.88 9.99
CA ALA A 162 1.94 3.32 11.06
C ALA A 162 2.12 4.33 12.20
N GLN A 163 2.40 3.85 13.42
CA GLN A 163 2.72 4.73 14.56
C GLN A 163 4.03 5.47 14.34
N GLU A 164 5.09 4.75 13.98
CA GLU A 164 6.39 5.33 13.61
C GLU A 164 6.65 5.05 12.13
N ASP A 165 6.60 6.11 11.32
CA ASP A 165 6.78 6.03 9.87
C ASP A 165 7.79 7.09 9.40
N TYR A 166 8.88 6.63 8.78
CA TYR A 166 9.94 7.51 8.28
C TYR A 166 9.65 8.06 6.86
N GLN A 167 8.61 7.57 6.18
CA GLN A 167 8.15 8.06 4.87
C GLN A 167 6.89 8.92 5.01
N PHE A 168 5.87 8.41 5.70
CA PHE A 168 4.64 9.13 6.00
C PHE A 168 4.64 9.63 7.44
N THR A 169 5.56 10.55 7.71
CA THR A 169 5.82 11.10 9.04
C THR A 169 4.57 11.75 9.65
N ASP A 170 4.56 11.93 10.98
CA ASP A 170 3.47 12.64 11.67
C ASP A 170 3.20 14.02 11.08
N ALA A 171 4.23 14.74 10.64
CA ALA A 171 4.09 16.03 9.98
C ALA A 171 3.37 15.93 8.63
N LEU A 172 3.73 14.94 7.79
CA LEU A 172 3.06 14.70 6.52
C LEU A 172 1.63 14.18 6.71
N ARG A 173 1.39 13.36 7.73
CA ARG A 173 0.04 12.90 8.09
C ARG A 173 -0.84 14.06 8.53
N ALA A 174 -0.34 14.90 9.43
CA ALA A 174 -1.06 16.09 9.90
C ALA A 174 -1.33 17.08 8.75
N GLU A 175 -0.39 17.25 7.81
CA GLU A 175 -0.59 18.04 6.60
C GLU A 175 -1.71 17.44 5.71
N ALA A 176 -1.71 16.12 5.50
CA ALA A 176 -2.76 15.44 4.74
C ALA A 176 -4.14 15.57 5.42
N GLU A 177 -4.23 15.36 6.73
CA GLU A 177 -5.45 15.55 7.55
C GLU A 177 -5.96 17.00 7.44
N GLN A 178 -5.07 17.98 7.55
CA GLN A 178 -5.43 19.39 7.43
C GLN A 178 -5.97 19.72 6.03
N ILE A 179 -5.36 19.20 4.97
CA ILE A 179 -5.81 19.44 3.59
C ILE A 179 -7.17 18.80 3.35
N LEU A 180 -7.35 17.55 3.78
CA LEU A 180 -8.60 16.81 3.55
C LEU A 180 -9.76 17.30 4.41
N SER A 181 -9.50 17.80 5.63
CA SER A 181 -10.54 18.44 6.44
C SER A 181 -11.15 19.69 5.79
N ARG A 182 -10.44 20.32 4.84
CA ARG A 182 -10.93 21.46 4.05
C ARG A 182 -11.72 21.05 2.80
N LYS A 183 -11.88 19.75 2.56
CA LYS A 183 -12.63 19.16 1.45
C LYS A 183 -13.74 18.24 1.99
N PRO A 184 -14.73 18.77 2.73
CA PRO A 184 -15.78 17.95 3.36
C PRO A 184 -16.62 17.12 2.37
N GLU A 185 -16.61 17.50 1.09
CA GLU A 185 -17.24 16.76 -0.01
C GLU A 185 -16.51 15.47 -0.40
N ILE A 186 -15.25 15.31 0.01
CA ILE A 186 -14.45 14.11 -0.19
C ILE A 186 -14.38 13.33 1.13
N PRO A 187 -15.10 12.20 1.25
CA PRO A 187 -14.97 11.34 2.42
C PRO A 187 -13.49 10.98 2.66
N SER A 188 -13.00 11.28 3.87
CA SER A 188 -11.63 10.96 4.25
C SER A 188 -11.56 10.29 5.62
N LYS A 189 -10.68 9.30 5.75
CA LYS A 189 -10.48 8.57 7.02
C LYS A 189 -9.02 8.16 7.22
N PHE A 190 -8.54 8.26 8.45
CA PHE A 190 -7.20 7.85 8.84
C PHE A 190 -7.30 6.76 9.91
N LEU A 191 -6.60 5.65 9.71
CA LEU A 191 -6.43 4.59 10.68
C LEU A 191 -4.99 4.61 11.16
N LEU A 192 -4.75 5.17 12.36
CA LEU A 192 -3.46 5.05 13.04
C LEU A 192 -3.39 3.72 13.78
N THR A 193 -2.37 2.91 13.50
CA THR A 193 -2.18 1.60 14.14
C THR A 193 -1.00 1.62 15.12
N GLU A 194 -1.29 1.48 16.40
CA GLU A 194 -0.26 1.44 17.45
C GLU A 194 0.66 0.22 17.33
N GLY A 195 1.90 0.37 17.79
CA GLY A 195 2.90 -0.71 17.80
C GLY A 195 3.44 -1.09 16.41
N THR A 196 3.25 -0.23 15.40
CA THR A 196 3.61 -0.54 14.01
C THR A 196 4.65 0.41 13.42
N LEU A 197 5.44 -0.15 12.51
CA LEU A 197 6.40 0.56 11.67
C LEU A 197 5.97 0.56 10.20
N HIS A 198 6.63 1.39 9.41
CA HIS A 198 6.48 1.40 7.95
C HIS A 198 6.57 -0.01 7.33
N GLY A 199 5.52 -0.41 6.60
CA GLY A 199 5.43 -1.70 5.93
C GLY A 199 4.61 -2.78 6.64
N PHE A 200 4.11 -2.52 7.86
CA PHE A 200 3.38 -3.50 8.67
C PHE A 200 2.16 -4.11 7.93
N ALA A 201 1.48 -3.32 7.09
CA ALA A 201 0.27 -3.73 6.39
C ALA A 201 0.56 -4.55 5.11
N ALA A 202 1.81 -4.58 4.62
CA ALA A 202 2.16 -5.28 3.39
C ALA A 202 2.79 -6.65 3.63
N ARG A 203 3.63 -6.78 4.66
CA ARG A 203 4.40 -7.99 4.96
C ARG A 203 4.51 -8.15 6.48
N PRO A 204 3.44 -8.60 7.15
CA PRO A 204 3.46 -8.73 8.61
C PRO A 204 4.42 -9.85 9.04
N ASN A 205 5.11 -9.67 10.17
CA ASN A 205 5.77 -10.78 10.84
C ASN A 205 4.68 -11.68 11.48
N PRO A 206 4.50 -12.93 11.02
CA PRO A 206 3.46 -13.82 11.57
C PRO A 206 3.67 -14.19 13.04
N ASP A 207 4.91 -14.10 13.52
CA ASP A 207 5.27 -14.45 14.90
C ASP A 207 5.07 -13.27 15.87
N ASN A 208 4.81 -12.07 15.35
CA ASN A 208 4.51 -10.89 16.16
C ASN A 208 2.99 -10.66 16.23
N PRO A 209 2.34 -10.95 17.37
CA PRO A 209 0.89 -10.84 17.50
C PRO A 209 0.37 -9.40 17.39
N VAL A 210 1.18 -8.40 17.77
CA VAL A 210 0.82 -6.98 17.66
C VAL A 210 0.75 -6.58 16.18
N ILE A 211 1.78 -6.93 15.41
CA ILE A 211 1.83 -6.65 13.96
C ILE A 211 0.73 -7.43 13.22
N MET A 212 0.48 -8.68 13.60
CA MET A 212 -0.60 -9.47 13.00
C MET A 212 -1.99 -8.92 13.29
N LYS A 213 -2.23 -8.40 14.50
CA LYS A 213 -3.47 -7.70 14.83
C LYS A 213 -3.64 -6.44 13.98
N ALA A 214 -2.59 -5.61 13.90
CA ALA A 214 -2.62 -4.39 13.10
C ALA A 214 -2.81 -4.66 11.60
N TYR A 215 -2.14 -5.68 11.05
CA TYR A 215 -2.32 -6.12 9.66
C TYR A 215 -3.76 -6.57 9.38
N LYS A 216 -4.38 -7.33 10.29
CA LYS A 216 -5.78 -7.72 10.16
C LYS A 216 -6.70 -6.50 10.19
N GLN A 217 -6.46 -5.57 11.12
CA GLN A 217 -7.22 -4.32 11.23
C GLN A 217 -7.10 -3.46 9.96
N ALA A 218 -5.91 -3.38 9.36
CA ALA A 218 -5.71 -2.71 8.08
C ALA A 218 -6.53 -3.36 6.97
N ASN A 219 -6.55 -4.70 6.89
CA ASN A 219 -7.34 -5.42 5.90
C ASN A 219 -8.86 -5.27 6.12
N ASP A 220 -9.33 -5.31 7.37
CA ASP A 220 -10.73 -4.98 7.72
C ASP A 220 -11.10 -3.60 7.20
N PHE A 221 -10.28 -2.60 7.51
CA PHE A 221 -10.50 -1.22 7.12
C PHE A 221 -10.53 -1.02 5.59
N ILE A 222 -9.61 -1.66 4.85
CA ILE A 222 -9.60 -1.63 3.38
C ILE A 222 -10.92 -2.18 2.81
N VAL A 223 -11.40 -3.30 3.36
CA VAL A 223 -12.64 -3.95 2.91
C VAL A 223 -13.87 -3.11 3.27
N GLU A 224 -13.92 -2.53 4.47
CA GLU A 224 -14.99 -1.62 4.88
C GLU A 224 -15.07 -0.39 3.98
N TRP A 225 -13.91 0.19 3.62
CA TRP A 225 -13.86 1.31 2.68
C TRP A 225 -14.41 0.92 1.31
N ALA A 226 -14.03 -0.25 0.80
CA ALA A 226 -14.52 -0.75 -0.48
C ALA A 226 -16.04 -0.96 -0.45
N LYS A 227 -16.58 -1.59 0.59
CA LYS A 227 -18.03 -1.82 0.73
C LYS A 227 -18.83 -0.52 0.84
N THR A 228 -18.21 0.55 1.32
CA THR A 228 -18.86 1.85 1.50
C THR A 228 -18.85 2.68 0.21
N HIS A 229 -17.78 2.56 -0.59
CA HIS A 229 -17.51 3.49 -1.69
C HIS A 229 -17.46 2.86 -3.08
N LEU A 230 -17.53 1.53 -3.23
CA LEU A 230 -17.70 0.87 -4.53
C LEU A 230 -19.16 0.56 -4.83
#